data_AF-A0A285Q9R7-F1
#
_entry.id   AF-A0A285Q9R7-F1
#
_cell.length_a   1.000
_cell.length_b   1.000
_cell.length_c   1.000
_cell.angle_alpha   90.00
_cell.angle_beta   90.00
_cell.angle_gamma   90.00
#
_symmetry.space_group_name_H-M   'P 1'
#
loop_
_entity.id
_entity.type
_entity.pdbx_description
1 polymer ?
#
loop_
_entity_poly.entity_id
_entity_poly.type
_entity_poly.pdbx_seq_one_letter_code
_entity_poly.pdbx_strand_id
1 'polypeptide(L)'
;MSHLDPIADLIRSCLPSEARPPTGSEDLFRIYAVLLQAKGEQVTDEDVHNAWTAWTQATDDSHRALVPFAELDARTRALDAPYTLAIRTAARHLKDPLH
;
A
#
# COMPACT_ATOMS: atom_id res chain seq x y z
N MET A 1 -8.29 13.24 -11.40
CA MET A 1 -8.65 13.02 -9.98
C MET A 1 -9.86 12.09 -9.93
N SER A 2 -9.89 11.15 -8.99
CA SER A 2 -10.94 10.15 -8.76
C SER A 2 -11.37 10.16 -7.28
N HIS A 3 -12.47 9.49 -6.97
CA HIS A 3 -12.94 9.32 -5.59
C HIS A 3 -11.97 8.54 -4.69
N LEU A 4 -10.95 7.90 -5.26
CA LEU A 4 -9.89 7.20 -4.53
C LEU A 4 -8.77 8.15 -4.07
N ASP A 5 -8.60 9.33 -4.69
CA ASP A 5 -7.49 10.23 -4.35
C ASP A 5 -7.52 10.70 -2.88
N PRO A 6 -8.67 11.06 -2.26
CA PRO A 6 -8.68 11.42 -0.85
C PRO A 6 -8.27 10.26 0.08
N ILE A 7 -8.61 9.02 -0.28
CA ILE A 7 -8.22 7.83 0.48
C ILE A 7 -6.74 7.54 0.28
N ALA A 8 -6.24 7.67 -0.95
CA ALA A 8 -4.83 7.53 -1.29
C ALA A 8 -3.96 8.53 -0.51
N ASP A 9 -4.39 9.79 -0.42
CA ASP A 9 -3.70 10.83 0.33
C ASP A 9 -3.75 10.57 1.85
N LEU A 10 -4.88 10.07 2.37
CA LEU A 10 -4.98 9.65 3.77
C LEU A 10 -4.04 8.47 4.09
N ILE A 11 -3.96 7.46 3.21
CA ILE A 11 -3.01 6.36 3.40
C ILE A 11 -1.57 6.89 3.40
N ARG A 12 -1.26 7.81 2.48
CA ARG A 12 0.07 8.44 2.40
C ARG A 12 0.41 9.23 3.66
N SER A 13 -0.54 9.97 4.24
CA SER A 13 -0.32 10.72 5.48
C SER A 13 -0.16 9.82 6.71
N CYS A 14 -0.64 8.56 6.66
CA CYS A 14 -0.47 7.57 7.73
C CYS A 14 0.87 6.83 7.68
N LEU A 15 1.73 7.07 6.68
CA LEU A 15 3.05 6.46 6.62
C LEU A 15 4.00 7.05 7.67
N PRO A 16 4.92 6.24 8.23
CA PRO A 16 5.97 6.76 9.10
C PRO A 16 6.89 7.69 8.30
N SER A 17 7.49 8.68 8.97
CA SER A 17 8.43 9.65 8.35
C SER A 17 9.63 9.01 7.67
N GLU A 18 9.99 7.80 8.10
CA GLU A 18 11.11 7.02 7.57
C GLU A 18 10.77 6.34 6.24
N ALA A 19 9.47 6.17 5.93
CA ALA A 19 9.03 5.54 4.69
C ALA A 19 9.36 6.44 3.51
N ARG A 20 9.92 5.84 2.47
CA ARG A 20 10.24 6.53 1.22
C ARG A 20 9.45 5.88 0.08
N PRO A 21 8.22 6.35 -0.18
CA PRO A 21 7.47 5.92 -1.34
C PRO A 21 8.26 6.17 -2.63
N PRO A 22 8.17 5.27 -3.63
CA PRO A 22 8.76 5.51 -4.93
C PRO A 22 8.23 6.80 -5.56
N THR A 23 9.08 7.50 -6.30
CA THR A 23 8.65 8.63 -7.14
C THR A 23 7.61 8.15 -8.16
N GLY A 24 6.51 8.88 -8.35
CA GLY A 24 5.46 8.47 -9.28
C GLY A 24 4.51 7.40 -8.72
N SER A 25 4.49 7.18 -7.40
CA SER A 25 3.67 6.16 -6.75
C SER A 25 2.18 6.53 -6.59
N GLU A 26 1.69 7.59 -7.25
CA GLU A 26 0.29 8.03 -7.14
C GLU A 26 -0.69 6.92 -7.51
N ASP A 27 -0.41 6.17 -8.58
CA ASP A 27 -1.26 5.05 -8.98
C ASP A 27 -1.19 3.88 -8.00
N LEU A 28 -0.02 3.65 -7.37
CA LEU A 28 0.13 2.65 -6.30
C LEU A 28 -0.77 2.99 -5.10
N PHE A 29 -0.80 4.26 -4.65
CA PHE A 29 -1.67 4.65 -3.54
C PHE A 29 -3.16 4.57 -3.90
N ARG A 30 -3.54 4.74 -5.18
CA ARG A 30 -4.92 4.46 -5.64
C ARG A 30 -5.25 2.97 -5.55
N ILE A 31 -4.31 2.08 -5.89
CA ILE A 31 -4.49 0.63 -5.72
C ILE A 31 -4.62 0.29 -4.22
N TYR A 32 -3.81 0.91 -3.36
CA TYR A 32 -3.95 0.76 -1.90
C TYR A 32 -5.29 1.30 -1.37
N ALA A 33 -5.84 2.36 -1.95
CA ALA A 33 -7.18 2.83 -1.62
C ALA A 33 -8.26 1.78 -1.95
N VAL A 34 -8.11 1.05 -3.06
CA VAL A 34 -9.01 -0.09 -3.39
C VAL A 34 -8.85 -1.22 -2.37
N LEU A 35 -7.62 -1.57 -1.97
CA LEU A 35 -7.39 -2.57 -0.91
C LEU A 35 -8.04 -2.17 0.41
N LEU A 36 -7.92 -0.89 0.78
CA LEU A 36 -8.58 -0.34 1.96
C LEU A 36 -10.10 -0.52 1.87
N GLN A 37 -10.73 -0.16 0.75
CA GLN A 37 -12.18 -0.32 0.59
C GLN A 37 -12.62 -1.79 0.62
N ALA A 38 -11.82 -2.70 0.08
CA ALA A 38 -12.14 -4.12 0.01
C ALA A 38 -11.96 -4.86 1.34
N LYS A 39 -10.86 -4.58 2.06
CA LYS A 39 -10.43 -5.36 3.24
C LYS A 39 -10.27 -4.53 4.52
N GLY A 40 -10.12 -3.21 4.39
CA GLY A 40 -9.93 -2.29 5.51
C GLY A 40 -8.78 -2.71 6.42
N GLU A 41 -9.07 -2.92 7.70
CA GLU A 41 -8.07 -3.32 8.69
C GLU A 41 -7.54 -4.76 8.50
N GLN A 42 -8.16 -5.57 7.63
CA GLN A 42 -7.76 -6.95 7.37
C GLN A 42 -6.72 -7.08 6.25
N VAL A 43 -6.28 -5.98 5.65
CA VAL A 43 -5.17 -5.97 4.67
C VAL A 43 -3.93 -6.60 5.28
N THR A 44 -3.26 -7.50 4.56
CA THR A 44 -2.00 -8.15 4.96
C THR A 44 -0.81 -7.61 4.17
N ASP A 45 0.41 -7.93 4.62
CA ASP A 45 1.64 -7.60 3.89
C ASP A 45 1.66 -8.23 2.50
N GLU A 46 1.08 -9.42 2.35
CA GLU A 46 0.94 -10.10 1.05
C GLU A 46 -0.02 -9.35 0.11
N ASP A 47 -1.13 -8.78 0.62
CA ASP A 47 -2.03 -7.97 -0.21
C ASP A 47 -1.29 -6.72 -0.74
N VAL A 48 -0.51 -6.07 0.13
CA VAL A 48 0.30 -4.89 -0.20
C VAL A 48 1.34 -5.26 -1.25
N HIS A 49 2.08 -6.35 -1.05
CA HIS A 49 3.07 -6.83 -2.01
C HIS A 49 2.45 -7.16 -3.37
N ASN A 50 1.27 -7.79 -3.40
CA ASN A 50 0.57 -8.10 -4.65
C ASN A 50 0.13 -6.82 -5.38
N ALA A 51 -0.37 -5.82 -4.65
CA ALA A 51 -0.70 -4.51 -5.22
C ALA A 51 0.53 -3.77 -5.75
N TRP A 52 1.62 -3.77 -4.98
CA TRP A 52 2.91 -3.22 -5.41
C TRP A 52 3.47 -3.95 -6.63
N THR A 53 3.37 -5.27 -6.68
CA THR A 53 3.77 -6.10 -7.82
C THR A 53 2.99 -5.73 -9.07
N ALA A 54 1.67 -5.58 -8.98
CA ALA A 54 0.83 -5.19 -10.11
C ALA A 54 1.19 -3.80 -10.66
N TRP A 55 1.45 -2.83 -9.77
CA TRP A 55 1.90 -1.48 -10.16
C TRP A 55 3.32 -1.50 -10.74
N THR A 56 4.23 -2.25 -10.11
CA THR A 56 5.63 -2.34 -10.53
C THR A 56 5.73 -3.03 -11.88
N GLN A 57 4.98 -4.10 -12.14
CA GLN A 57 4.95 -4.74 -13.45
C GLN A 57 4.57 -3.78 -14.59
N ALA A 58 3.71 -2.78 -14.32
CA ALA A 58 3.34 -1.78 -15.31
C ALA A 58 4.40 -0.68 -15.53
N THR A 59 5.34 -0.51 -14.59
CA THR A 59 6.31 0.59 -14.57
C THR A 59 7.77 0.13 -14.76
N ASP A 60 8.11 -1.05 -14.26
CA ASP A 60 9.39 -1.79 -14.37
C ASP A 60 9.13 -3.30 -14.22
N ASP A 61 8.90 -3.98 -15.34
CA ASP A 61 8.64 -5.43 -15.40
C ASP A 61 9.87 -6.30 -15.14
N SER A 62 11.06 -5.69 -15.00
CA SER A 62 12.32 -6.38 -14.77
C SER A 62 12.69 -6.49 -13.29
N HIS A 63 11.88 -5.91 -12.40
CA HIS A 63 12.22 -5.81 -10.98
C HIS A 63 12.28 -7.19 -10.31
N ARG A 64 13.41 -7.51 -9.66
CA ARG A 64 13.68 -8.84 -9.07
C ARG A 64 12.68 -9.33 -8.00
N ALA A 65 11.91 -8.41 -7.44
CA ALA A 65 10.93 -8.69 -6.39
C ALA A 65 9.53 -9.02 -6.93
N LEU A 66 9.36 -9.11 -8.26
CA LEU A 66 8.14 -9.58 -8.92
C LEU A 66 8.00 -11.12 -8.80
N VAL A 67 8.00 -11.61 -7.56
CA VAL A 67 7.82 -13.00 -7.17
C VAL A 67 6.76 -13.07 -6.06
N PRO A 68 6.14 -14.23 -5.80
CA PRO A 68 5.20 -14.38 -4.69
C PRO A 68 5.77 -13.93 -3.34
N PHE A 69 4.94 -13.34 -2.48
CA PHE A 69 5.36 -12.83 -1.16
C PHE A 69 6.09 -13.90 -0.32
N ALA A 70 5.64 -15.15 -0.40
CA ALA A 70 6.24 -16.29 0.29
C ALA A 70 7.66 -16.66 -0.21
N GLU A 71 8.08 -16.16 -1.37
CA GLU A 71 9.40 -16.40 -1.96
C GLU A 71 10.39 -15.26 -1.68
N LEU A 72 9.91 -14.12 -1.16
CA LEU A 72 10.76 -13.00 -0.76
C LEU A 72 11.59 -13.36 0.48
N ASP A 73 12.80 -12.81 0.57
CA ASP A 73 13.56 -12.82 1.81
C ASP A 73 12.86 -11.96 2.89
N ALA A 74 13.16 -12.24 4.17
CA ALA A 74 12.51 -11.57 5.29
C ALA A 74 12.72 -10.05 5.32
N ARG A 75 13.84 -9.55 4.79
CA ARG A 75 14.14 -8.12 4.75
C ARG A 75 13.28 -7.42 3.71
N THR A 76 13.10 -8.05 2.55
CA THR A 76 12.23 -7.52 1.49
C THR A 76 10.77 -7.52 1.94
N ARG A 77 10.26 -8.59 2.56
CA ARG A 77 8.89 -8.60 3.11
C ARG A 77 8.63 -7.51 4.14
N ALA A 78 9.64 -7.19 4.95
CA ALA A 78 9.52 -6.13 5.96
C ALA A 78 9.31 -4.73 5.35
N LEU A 79 9.56 -4.55 4.05
CA LEU A 79 9.30 -3.29 3.35
C LEU A 79 7.80 -3.03 3.11
N ASP A 80 6.97 -4.09 3.10
CA ASP A 80 5.52 -3.97 2.92
C ASP A 80 4.81 -3.52 4.21
N ALA A 81 5.35 -3.91 5.38
CA ALA A 81 4.73 -3.69 6.68
C ALA A 81 4.35 -2.21 7.00
N PRO A 82 5.18 -1.19 6.68
CA PRO A 82 4.79 0.20 6.87
C PRO A 82 3.54 0.60 6.07
N TYR A 83 3.38 0.09 4.85
CA TYR A 83 2.22 0.37 4.00
C TYR A 83 0.98 -0.37 4.50
N THR A 84 1.13 -1.63 4.93
CA THR A 84 0.05 -2.38 5.60
C THR A 84 -0.47 -1.61 6.82
N LEU A 85 0.44 -1.12 7.68
CA LEU A 85 0.06 -0.35 8.85
C LEU A 85 -0.64 0.96 8.49
N ALA A 86 -0.15 1.67 7.46
CA ALA A 86 -0.76 2.90 6.98
C ALA A 86 -2.19 2.68 6.45
N ILE A 87 -2.40 1.63 5.65
CA ILE A 87 -3.73 1.26 5.13
C ILE A 87 -4.69 0.94 6.29
N ARG A 88 -4.26 0.11 7.25
CA ARG A 88 -5.08 -0.23 8.42
C ARG A 88 -5.39 1.00 9.28
N THR A 89 -4.46 1.94 9.40
CA THR A 89 -4.66 3.18 10.16
C THR A 89 -5.64 4.11 9.47
N ALA A 90 -5.49 4.33 8.16
CA ALA A 90 -6.45 5.07 7.36
C ALA A 90 -7.86 4.43 7.42
N ALA A 91 -7.95 3.10 7.39
CA ALA A 91 -9.23 2.40 7.51
C ALA A 91 -9.94 2.68 8.85
N ARG A 92 -9.19 2.81 9.95
CA ARG A 92 -9.75 3.20 11.25
C ARG A 92 -10.25 4.64 11.24
N HIS A 93 -9.50 5.58 10.67
CA HIS A 93 -9.94 6.98 10.54
C HIS A 93 -11.23 7.13 9.73
N LEU A 94 -11.43 6.32 8.68
CA LEU A 94 -12.68 6.36 7.90
C LEU A 94 -13.88 5.75 8.64
N LYS A 95 -13.66 4.83 9.59
CA LYS A 95 -14.73 4.25 10.42
C LYS A 95 -15.11 5.15 11.59
N ASP A 96 -14.20 5.99 12.07
CA ASP A 96 -14.41 6.88 13.21
C ASP A 96 -14.22 8.36 12.80
N PRO A 97 -15.23 8.99 12.16
CA PRO A 97 -15.14 10.35 11.65
C PRO A 97 -15.14 11.44 12.74
N LEU A 98 -14.98 11.09 14.02
CA LEU A 98 -14.99 12.01 15.16
C LEU A 98 -13.59 12.12 15.80
N HIS A 99 -12.63 12.61 15.02
CA HIS A 99 -11.54 13.48 15.47
C HIS A 99 -11.30 14.55 14.40
#